data_AF-A0A3D2WVJ2-F1
#
_entry.id   AF-A0A3D2WVJ2-F1
#
_cell.length_a   1.000
_cell.length_b   1.000
_cell.length_c   1.000
_cell.angle_alpha   90.00
_cell.angle_beta   90.00
_cell.angle_gamma   90.00
#
_symmetry.space_group_name_H-M   'P 1'
#
loop_
_entity.id
_entity.type
_entity.pdbx_description
1 polymer ?
#
loop_
_entity_poly.entity_id
_entity_poly.type
_entity_poly.pdbx_seq_one_letter_code
_entity_poly.pdbx_strand_id
1 'polypeptide(L)' 'MHHKGFSKADSSIVLAYPDVYDVGMSYYGFQILYHILNRKESIVADRVYAPWMDYEEQLRARSLPLCSLESRIPIRQFD' A
#
# COMPACT_ATOMS: atom_id res chain seq x y z
N MET A 1 -3.83 -9.37 13.28
CA MET A 1 -3.28 -9.43 11.90
C MET A 1 -1.79 -9.12 12.01
N HIS A 2 -0.92 -10.10 11.76
CA HIS A 2 0.54 -9.91 11.83
C HIS A 2 1.03 -9.40 10.48
N HIS A 3 1.52 -8.17 10.42
CA HIS A 3 2.17 -7.62 9.24
C HIS A 3 3.59 -8.23 9.15
N LYS A 4 3.91 -8.85 8.02
CA LYS A 4 5.22 -9.47 7.79
C LYS A 4 6.28 -8.38 7.65
N GLY A 5 7.43 -8.58 8.27
CA GLY A 5 8.53 -7.62 8.22
C GLY A 5 9.08 -7.47 6.81
N PHE A 6 9.18 -6.23 6.34
CA PHE A 6 9.64 -5.85 4.99
C PHE A 6 11.04 -6.42 4.64
N SER A 7 11.92 -6.65 5.62
CA SER A 7 13.30 -7.12 5.38
C SER A 7 13.46 -8.62 5.14
N LYS A 8 12.38 -9.41 5.23
CA LYS A 8 12.45 -10.89 5.23
C LYS A 8 11.81 -11.54 4.01
N ALA A 9 11.31 -10.75 3.06
CA ALA A 9 10.65 -11.21 1.84
C ALA A 9 11.61 -11.15 0.64
N ASP A 10 11.43 -12.07 -0.31
CA ASP A 10 12.18 -12.09 -1.57
C ASP A 10 11.60 -11.08 -2.58
N SER A 11 10.34 -10.70 -2.41
CA SER A 11 9.68 -9.67 -3.23
C SER A 11 8.71 -8.84 -2.38
N SER A 12 8.71 -7.55 -2.64
CA SER A 12 7.84 -6.57 -2.01
C SER A 12 6.90 -5.96 -3.03
N ILE A 13 5.60 -6.00 -2.76
CA ILE A 13 4.57 -5.52 -3.68
C ILE A 13 3.75 -4.45 -2.98
N VAL A 14 3.47 -3.35 -3.67
CA VAL A 14 2.45 -2.41 -3.25
C VAL A 14 1.24 -2.49 -4.18
N LEU A 15 0.10 -2.86 -3.65
CA LEU A 15 -1.17 -2.81 -4.37
C LEU A 15 -1.65 -1.36 -4.36
N ALA A 16 -1.63 -0.71 -5.52
CA ALA A 16 -2.11 0.65 -5.70
C ALA A 16 -3.56 0.65 -6.18
N TYR A 17 -4.43 1.31 -5.43
CA TYR A 17 -5.81 1.55 -5.83
C TYR A 17 -5.95 3.00 -6.34
N PRO A 18 -6.42 3.20 -7.59
CA PRO A 18 -6.44 4.52 -8.23
C PRO A 18 -7.61 5.41 -7.78
N ASP A 19 -8.22 5.08 -6.64
CA ASP A 19 -9.37 5.81 -6.10
C ASP A 19 -9.07 6.25 -4.68
N VAL A 20 -9.75 7.33 -4.30
CA VAL A 20 -9.80 7.81 -2.92
C VAL A 20 -10.63 6.84 -2.09
N TYR A 21 -10.29 6.68 -0.81
CA TYR A 21 -11.06 5.81 0.07
C TYR A 21 -12.42 6.44 0.34
N ASP A 22 -13.42 6.10 -0.48
CA ASP A 22 -14.79 6.55 -0.24
C ASP A 22 -15.52 5.58 0.69
N VAL A 23 -16.43 6.12 1.51
CA VAL A 23 -17.09 5.41 2.61
C VAL A 23 -18.14 4.45 2.05
N GLY A 24 -17.68 3.31 1.54
CA GLY A 24 -18.50 2.18 1.14
C GLY A 24 -18.19 1.69 -0.27
N MET A 25 -17.20 0.81 -0.43
CA MET A 25 -16.96 0.23 -1.75
C MET A 25 -16.50 -1.24 -1.75
N SER A 26 -17.02 -1.92 -2.77
CA SER A 26 -16.90 -3.33 -3.15
C SER A 26 -15.49 -3.74 -3.60
N TYR A 27 -14.47 -3.50 -2.77
CA TYR A 27 -13.07 -3.86 -3.08
C TYR A 27 -12.66 -5.27 -2.64
N TYR A 28 -13.61 -6.21 -2.59
CA TYR A 28 -13.34 -7.57 -2.14
C TYR A 28 -12.22 -8.23 -2.94
N GLY A 29 -12.16 -8.01 -4.26
CA GLY A 29 -11.06 -8.51 -5.10
C GLY A 29 -9.69 -8.01 -4.64
N PHE A 30 -9.60 -6.73 -4.26
CA PHE A 30 -8.37 -6.12 -3.77
C PHE A 30 -7.96 -6.68 -2.40
N GLN A 31 -8.92 -6.89 -1.50
CA GLN A 31 -8.67 -7.55 -0.21
C GLN A 31 -8.26 -9.02 -0.38
N ILE A 32 -8.87 -9.73 -1.32
CA ILE A 32 -8.52 -11.12 -1.67
C ILE A 32 -7.08 -11.17 -2.20
N LEU A 33 -6.71 -10.30 -3.14
CA LEU A 33 -5.35 -10.23 -3.67
C LEU A 33 -4.33 -9.93 -2.57
N TYR A 34 -4.58 -8.91 -1.75
CA TYR A 34 -3.75 -8.59 -0.59
C TYR A 34 -3.56 -9.80 0.33
N HIS A 35 -4.63 -10.55 0.60
CA HIS A 35 -4.58 -11.73 1.45
C HIS A 35 -3.80 -12.88 0.79
N ILE A 36 -4.04 -13.16 -0.50
CA ILE A 36 -3.34 -14.21 -1.26
C ILE A 36 -1.84 -13.95 -1.30
N LEU A 37 -1.42 -12.70 -1.58
CA LEU A 37 -0.01 -12.33 -1.62
C LEU A 37 0.65 -12.49 -0.24
N ASN A 38 0.03 -11.94 0.81
CA ASN A 38 0.57 -12.04 2.16
C ASN A 38 0.54 -13.45 2.77
N ARG A 39 -0.18 -14.42 2.18
CA ARG A 39 -0.08 -15.84 2.58
C ARG A 39 1.22 -16.49 2.14
N LYS A 40 1.87 -16.01 1.08
CA LYS A 40 3.17 -16.53 0.62
C LYS A 40 4.29 -16.05 1.53
N GLU A 41 5.18 -16.93 1.98
CA GLU A 41 6.27 -16.55 2.91
C GLU A 41 7.29 -15.61 2.28
N SER A 42 7.55 -15.76 0.97
CA SER A 42 8.51 -14.97 0.21
C SER A 42 7.99 -13.61 -0.27
N ILE A 43 6.71 -13.28 -0.02
CA ILE A 43 6.10 -12.03 -0.48
C ILE A 43 5.59 -11.22 0.70
N VAL A 44 5.90 -9.93 0.70
CA VAL A 44 5.21 -8.92 1.50
C VAL A 44 4.38 -8.05 0.57
N ALA A 45 3.12 -7.83 0.90
CA ALA A 45 2.26 -6.94 0.13
C ALA A 45 1.62 -5.89 1.03
N ASP A 46 1.71 -4.64 0.60
CA ASP A 46 1.09 -3.48 1.22
C ASP A 46 0.06 -2.86 0.30
N ARG A 47 -0.72 -1.92 0.84
CA ARG A 47 -1.72 -1.18 0.08
C ARG A 47 -1.40 0.30 0.05
N VAL A 48 -1.75 0.95 -1.06
CA VAL A 48 -1.77 2.41 -1.19
C VAL A 48 -3.01 2.84 -1.97
N TYR A 49 -3.56 3.98 -1.59
CA TYR A 49 -4.68 4.62 -2.27
C TYR A 49 -4.21 5.94 -2.87
N ALA A 50 -4.91 6.42 -3.89
CA ALA A 50 -4.70 7.78 -4.37
C ALA A 50 -4.91 8.76 -3.21
N PRO A 51 -3.94 9.66 -2.94
CA PRO A 51 -4.16 10.70 -1.94
C PRO A 51 -5.28 11.62 -2.41
N TRP A 52 -6.06 12.15 -1.47
CA TRP A 52 -6.97 13.24 -1.77
C TRP A 52 -6.18 14.49 -2.16
N MET A 53 -6.78 15.41 -2.93
CA MET A 53 -6.04 16.54 -3.52
C MET A 53 -5.31 17.40 -2.48
N ASP A 54 -5.93 17.64 -1.33
CA ASP A 54 -5.33 18.40 -0.22
C ASP A 54 -4.10 17.69 0.35
N TYR A 55 -4.15 16.37 0.51
CA TYR A 55 -3.01 15.58 0.98
C TYR A 55 -1.90 15.51 -0.07
N GLU A 56 -2.25 15.36 -1.34
CA GLU A 56 -1.29 15.40 -2.45
C GLU A 56 -0.53 16.73 -2.49
N GLU A 57 -1.24 17.84 -2.38
CA GLU A 57 -0.64 19.19 -2.34
C GLU A 57 0.37 19.31 -1.17
N GLN A 58 0.02 18.82 0.02
CA GLN A 58 0.92 18.83 1.17
C GLN A 58 2.17 17.96 0.95
N LEU A 59 2.01 16.78 0.37
CA LEU A 59 3.14 15.90 0.04
C LEU A 59 4.09 16.58 -0.95
N ARG A 60 3.54 17.19 -2.01
CA ARG A 60 4.32 17.90 -3.02
C ARG A 60 5.02 19.13 -2.45
N ALA A 61 4.31 19.98 -1.71
CA ALA A 61 4.87 21.19 -1.11
C ALA A 61 6.04 20.90 -0.16
N ARG A 62 6.01 19.75 0.51
CA ARG A 62 7.04 19.31 1.47
C ARG A 62 8.06 18.33 0.90
N SER A 63 7.97 17.99 -0.39
CA SER A 63 8.79 16.95 -1.02
C SER A 63 8.77 15.61 -0.26
N LEU A 64 7.62 15.25 0.31
CA LEU A 64 7.44 14.00 1.04
C LEU A 64 6.94 12.90 0.08
N PRO A 65 7.41 11.65 0.24
CA PRO A 65 6.89 10.55 -0.55
C PRO A 65 5.49 10.14 -0.08
N LEU A 66 4.69 9.61 -1.00
CA LEU A 66 3.53 8.81 -0.63
C LEU A 66 4.03 7.49 -0.01
N CYS A 67 3.43 7.09 1.11
CA CYS A 67 3.78 5.86 1.81
C CYS A 67 2.65 4.85 1.76
N SER A 68 3.00 3.56 1.90
CA SER A 68 2.04 2.48 2.09
C SER A 68 1.25 2.63 3.40
N LEU A 69 0.08 1.98 3.46
CA LEU A 69 -0.81 2.06 4.62
C LEU A 69 -0.31 1.25 5.82
N GLU A 70 0.21 0.04 5.59
CA GLU A 70 0.58 -0.87 6.68
C GLU A 70 1.98 -0.57 7.23
N SER A 71 3.01 -0.56 6.38
CA SER A 71 4.39 -0.36 6.82
C SER A 71 4.81 1.10 6.92
N ARG A 72 4.04 2.04 6.33
CA ARG A 72 4.45 3.44 6.13
C ARG A 72 5.76 3.60 5.36
N ILE A 73 6.00 2.67 4.44
CA ILE A 73 7.21 2.67 3.60
C ILE A 73 6.91 3.51 2.35
N PRO A 74 7.82 4.40 1.92
CA PRO A 74 7.69 5.11 0.66
C PRO A 74 7.43 4.15 -0.50
N ILE A 75 6.39 4.40 -1.31
CA ILE A 75 5.98 3.47 -2.38
C ILE A 75 7.10 3.14 -3.38
N ARG A 76 8.05 4.07 -3.56
CA ARG A 76 9.24 3.91 -4.40
C ARG A 76 10.30 2.95 -3.86
N GLN A 77 10.12 2.40 -2.66
CA GLN A 77 11.02 1.41 -2.06
C GLN A 77 10.54 -0.04 -2.26
N PHE A 78 9.32 -0.23 -2.76
CA PHE A 78 8.84 -1.54 -3.20
C PHE A 78 9.45 -1.90 -4.57
N ASP A 79 9.46 -3.19 -4.90
CA ASP A 79 9.94 -3.71 -6.20
C ASP A 79 8.94 -3.44 -7.34
#